data_AF-A0A9J6G4G3-F1
#
_entry.id   AF-A0A9J6G4G3-F1
#
_cell.length_a   1.000
_cell.length_b   1.000
_cell.length_c   1.000
_cell.angle_alpha   90.00
_cell.angle_beta   90.00
_cell.angle_gamma   90.00
#
_symmetry.space_group_name_H-M   'P 1'
#
loop_
_entity.id
_entity.type
_entity.pdbx_description
1 polymer ?
#
loop_
_entity_poly.entity_id
_entity_poly.type
_entity_poly.pdbx_seq_one_letter_code
_entity_poly.pdbx_strand_id
1 'polypeptide(L)'
;MRAPADEAARALFGVAEVARQPLEPVSNTRQWLGKVAIAVTGCGALGILAVAAPFVSPAFRKICLPYVPATDAQVRNVLSVLCRRTRRSALVDLGSGDGRIVFEAARRGFAPCVGVELNPWLVAYSKIKALASDGYPVLKPRFERADLWKFSLVPFDNVVVFGVEEMMAPLERKLLRELRPGSWVVACRFPLPTLKADESHGDGIDTVWLYRFTQHIPKTDR
;
A
#
# COMPACT_ATOMS: atom_id res chain seq x y z
N MET A 1 -54.75 -59.57 -58.15
CA MET A 1 -53.45 -59.83 -57.50
C MET A 1 -52.55 -58.61 -57.74
N ARG A 2 -51.87 -58.14 -56.68
CA ARG A 2 -51.03 -56.92 -56.54
C ARG A 2 -49.97 -56.80 -57.65
N ALA A 3 -49.50 -55.65 -58.15
CA ALA A 3 -49.32 -54.29 -57.61
C ALA A 3 -49.35 -53.25 -58.77
N PRO A 4 -49.65 -51.95 -58.52
CA PRO A 4 -48.60 -50.93 -58.69
C PRO A 4 -48.83 -49.71 -57.76
N ALA A 5 -48.12 -49.61 -56.63
CA ALA A 5 -48.25 -48.46 -55.72
C ALA A 5 -46.91 -47.84 -55.28
N ASP A 6 -45.76 -48.42 -55.64
CA ASP A 6 -44.46 -47.98 -55.11
C ASP A 6 -43.67 -47.03 -56.02
N GLU A 7 -44.12 -46.78 -57.25
CA GLU A 7 -43.35 -45.94 -58.19
C GLU A 7 -43.81 -44.47 -58.17
N ALA A 8 -45.08 -44.20 -57.87
CA ALA A 8 -45.62 -42.84 -57.81
C ALA A 8 -45.19 -42.05 -56.55
N ALA A 9 -44.88 -42.74 -55.44
CA ALA A 9 -44.45 -42.09 -54.19
C ALA A 9 -43.03 -41.52 -54.25
N ARG A 10 -42.18 -42.02 -55.16
CA ARG A 10 -40.80 -41.55 -55.34
C ARG A 10 -40.68 -40.27 -56.17
N ALA A 11 -41.71 -39.89 -56.92
CA ALA A 11 -41.67 -38.71 -57.80
C ALA A 11 -42.20 -37.41 -57.14
N LEU A 12 -42.95 -37.51 -56.03
CA LEU A 12 -43.58 -36.34 -55.37
C LEU A 12 -42.75 -35.74 -54.23
N PHE A 13 -41.75 -36.47 -53.73
CA PHE A 13 -40.75 -35.92 -52.79
C PHE A 13 -39.44 -35.70 -53.53
N GLY A 14 -39.39 -34.63 -54.32
CA GLY A 14 -38.14 -34.04 -54.80
C GLY A 14 -37.33 -33.50 -53.63
N VAL A 15 -36.81 -34.39 -52.79
CA VAL A 15 -35.73 -34.06 -51.87
C VAL A 15 -34.49 -33.98 -52.73
N ALA A 16 -34.20 -32.79 -53.25
CA ALA A 16 -32.88 -32.51 -53.77
C ALA A 16 -31.91 -32.83 -52.64
N GLU A 17 -31.19 -33.94 -52.79
CA GLU A 17 -30.11 -34.31 -51.89
C GLU A 17 -29.02 -33.28 -52.10
N VAL A 18 -29.10 -32.18 -51.34
CA VAL A 18 -28.03 -31.19 -51.25
C VAL A 18 -26.83 -31.98 -50.75
N ALA A 19 -25.93 -32.30 -51.67
CA ALA A 19 -24.68 -32.96 -51.38
C ALA A 19 -24.01 -32.18 -50.25
N ARG A 20 -24.05 -32.75 -49.05
CA ARG A 20 -23.30 -32.21 -47.91
C ARG A 20 -21.84 -32.37 -48.31
N GLN A 21 -21.22 -31.28 -48.77
CA GLN A 21 -19.78 -31.28 -48.95
C GLN A 21 -19.16 -31.70 -47.61
N PRO A 22 -18.22 -32.66 -47.60
CA PRO A 22 -17.52 -33.02 -46.39
C PRO A 22 -16.90 -31.75 -45.82
N LEU A 23 -17.16 -31.45 -44.55
CA LEU A 23 -16.42 -30.41 -43.87
C LEU A 23 -14.96 -30.88 -43.81
N GLU A 24 -14.11 -30.30 -44.66
CA GLU A 24 -12.67 -30.58 -44.68
C GLU A 24 -12.12 -30.46 -43.24
N PRO A 25 -11.44 -31.49 -42.71
CA PRO A 25 -10.93 -31.45 -41.35
C PRO A 25 -9.94 -30.31 -41.25
N VAL A 26 -10.22 -29.34 -40.38
CA VAL A 26 -9.32 -28.20 -40.13
C VAL A 26 -7.95 -28.76 -39.77
N SER A 27 -6.93 -28.45 -40.58
CA SER A 27 -5.61 -29.05 -40.43
C SER A 27 -5.06 -28.86 -39.02
N ASN A 28 -4.46 -29.92 -38.46
CA ASN A 28 -3.91 -29.93 -37.09
C ASN A 28 -2.95 -28.74 -36.85
N THR A 29 -2.21 -28.34 -37.89
CA THR A 29 -1.33 -27.17 -37.89
C THR A 29 -2.08 -25.85 -37.70
N ARG A 30 -3.23 -25.64 -38.36
CA ARG A 30 -4.03 -24.41 -38.17
C ARG A 30 -4.64 -24.35 -36.77
N GLN A 31 -5.10 -25.49 -36.24
CA GLN A 31 -5.62 -25.57 -34.87
C GLN A 31 -4.52 -25.30 -33.82
N TRP A 32 -3.31 -25.86 -34.05
CA TRP A 32 -2.16 -25.63 -33.19
C TRP A 32 -1.68 -24.17 -33.22
N LEU A 33 -1.57 -23.57 -34.42
CA LEU A 33 -1.22 -22.16 -34.57
C LEU A 33 -2.22 -21.23 -33.88
N GLY A 34 -3.52 -21.52 -33.97
CA GLY A 34 -4.55 -20.78 -33.25
C GLY A 34 -4.37 -20.84 -31.73
N LYS A 35 -4.10 -22.03 -31.18
CA LYS A 35 -3.82 -22.21 -29.73
C LYS A 35 -2.57 -21.44 -29.28
N VAL A 36 -1.50 -21.49 -30.07
CA VAL A 36 -0.26 -20.74 -29.78
C VAL A 36 -0.51 -19.24 -29.82
N ALA A 37 -1.22 -18.73 -30.81
CA ALA A 37 -1.53 -17.30 -30.92
C ALA A 37 -2.37 -16.80 -29.72
N ILE A 38 -3.36 -17.58 -29.28
CA ILE A 38 -4.17 -17.27 -28.08
C ILE A 38 -3.28 -17.26 -26.83
N ALA A 39 -2.42 -18.27 -26.67
CA ALA A 39 -1.51 -18.36 -25.52
C ALA A 39 -0.54 -17.17 -25.48
N VAL A 40 0.10 -16.83 -26.60
CA VAL A 40 1.03 -15.69 -26.68
C VAL A 40 0.31 -14.37 -26.37
N THR A 41 -0.87 -14.15 -26.94
CA THR A 41 -1.65 -12.92 -26.70
C THR A 41 -2.12 -12.83 -25.25
N GLY A 42 -2.60 -13.93 -24.67
CA GLY A 42 -3.01 -14.00 -23.27
C GLY A 42 -1.85 -13.76 -22.30
N CYS A 43 -0.71 -14.41 -22.52
CA CYS A 43 0.50 -14.19 -21.73
C CYS A 43 1.02 -12.75 -21.87
N GLY A 44 1.01 -12.20 -23.08
CA GLY A 44 1.40 -10.81 -23.34
C GLY A 44 0.50 -9.81 -22.59
N ALA A 45 -0.82 -9.98 -22.69
CA ALA A 45 -1.79 -9.13 -21.98
C ALA A 45 -1.62 -9.21 -20.45
N LEU A 46 -1.44 -10.42 -19.90
CA LEU A 46 -1.17 -10.61 -18.47
C LEU A 46 0.16 -9.97 -18.05
N GLY A 47 1.20 -10.08 -18.86
CA GLY A 47 2.49 -9.44 -18.62
C GLY A 47 2.38 -7.91 -18.59
N ILE A 48 1.69 -7.31 -19.56
CA ILE A 48 1.43 -5.86 -19.61
C ILE A 48 0.66 -5.41 -18.37
N LEU A 49 -0.41 -6.12 -18.00
CA LEU A 49 -1.20 -5.80 -16.82
C LEU A 49 -0.37 -5.88 -15.53
N ALA A 50 0.46 -6.92 -15.40
CA ALA A 50 1.34 -7.09 -14.24
C ALA A 50 2.36 -5.94 -14.11
N VAL A 51 2.91 -5.47 -15.24
CA VAL A 51 3.83 -4.32 -15.27
C VAL A 51 3.10 -3.01 -15.00
N ALA A 52 1.90 -2.80 -15.55
CA ALA A 52 1.13 -1.57 -15.40
C ALA A 52 0.48 -1.42 -14.02
N ALA A 53 0.03 -2.52 -13.40
CA ALA A 53 -0.67 -2.53 -12.12
C ALA A 53 0.00 -1.72 -11.00
N PRO A 54 1.33 -1.80 -10.73
CA PRO A 54 1.97 -0.98 -9.70
C PRO A 54 1.95 0.52 -9.99
N PHE A 55 1.86 0.95 -11.26
CA PHE A 55 1.79 2.36 -11.64
C PHE A 55 0.37 2.91 -11.55
N VAL A 56 -0.64 2.09 -11.84
CA VAL A 56 -2.06 2.50 -11.77
C VAL A 56 -2.65 2.30 -10.36
N SER A 57 -2.19 1.30 -9.62
CA SER A 57 -2.73 0.97 -8.28
C SER A 57 -2.73 2.11 -7.26
N PRO A 58 -1.76 3.05 -7.23
CA PRO A 58 -1.83 4.20 -6.33
C PRO A 58 -3.03 5.09 -6.64
N ALA A 59 -3.42 5.24 -7.91
CA ALA A 59 -4.52 6.12 -8.33
C ALA A 59 -5.89 5.67 -7.80
N PHE A 60 -6.06 4.40 -7.45
CA PHE A 60 -7.30 3.87 -6.86
C PHE A 60 -7.33 3.94 -5.33
N ARG A 61 -6.34 4.57 -4.68
CA ARG A 61 -6.31 4.69 -3.22
C ARG A 61 -7.09 5.92 -2.76
N LYS A 62 -7.79 5.77 -1.63
CA LYS A 62 -8.56 6.86 -1.01
C LYS A 62 -7.68 8.04 -0.58
N ILE A 63 -6.43 7.77 -0.17
CA ILE A 63 -5.45 8.77 0.26
C ILE A 63 -4.13 8.46 -0.45
N CYS A 64 -3.66 9.40 -1.25
CA CYS A 64 -2.40 9.33 -1.98
C CYS A 64 -1.40 10.30 -1.33
N LEU A 65 -0.38 9.75 -0.67
CA LEU A 65 0.70 10.54 -0.09
C LEU A 65 1.83 10.63 -1.11
N PRO A 66 2.09 11.80 -1.73
CA PRO A 66 3.28 11.97 -2.54
C PRO A 66 4.52 11.88 -1.64
N TYR A 67 5.59 11.25 -2.14
CA TYR A 67 6.86 11.27 -1.43
C TYR A 67 7.49 12.66 -1.52
N VAL A 68 7.51 13.37 -0.40
CA VAL A 68 8.22 14.63 -0.24
C VAL A 68 9.10 14.50 1.01
N PRO A 69 10.43 14.51 0.87
CA PRO A 69 11.31 14.35 2.02
C PRO A 69 11.15 15.50 3.01
N ALA A 70 11.15 15.18 4.31
CA ALA A 70 11.16 16.19 5.37
C ALA A 70 12.47 17.00 5.32
N THR A 71 12.39 18.33 5.43
CA THR A 71 13.58 19.20 5.45
C THR A 71 14.46 18.91 6.66
N ASP A 72 15.72 19.35 6.64
CA ASP A 72 16.58 19.21 7.82
C ASP A 72 16.03 19.99 9.03
N ALA A 73 15.35 21.11 8.78
CA ALA A 73 14.65 21.86 9.81
C ALA A 73 13.52 21.03 10.44
N GLN A 74 12.67 20.40 9.61
CA GLN A 74 11.63 19.50 10.09
C GLN A 74 12.19 18.36 10.94
N VAL A 75 13.26 17.71 10.48
CA VAL A 75 13.88 16.60 11.22
C VAL A 75 14.41 17.09 12.58
N ARG A 76 15.08 18.25 12.62
CA ARG A 76 15.54 18.86 13.89
C ARG A 76 14.37 19.19 14.81
N ASN A 77 13.28 19.75 14.28
CA ASN A 77 12.10 20.12 15.05
C ASN A 77 11.45 18.88 15.71
N VAL A 78 11.25 17.82 14.93
CA VAL A 78 10.73 16.52 15.43
C VAL A 78 11.62 15.95 16.53
N LEU A 79 12.93 15.88 16.32
CA LEU A 79 13.85 15.31 17.31
C LEU A 79 13.96 16.18 18.56
N SER A 80 13.88 17.51 18.42
CA SER A 80 13.90 18.45 19.55
C SER A 80 12.72 18.18 20.50
N VAL A 81 11.51 18.09 19.96
CA VAL A 81 10.31 17.84 20.78
C VAL A 81 10.33 16.44 21.39
N LEU A 82 10.71 15.41 20.61
CA LEU A 82 10.81 14.03 21.11
C LEU A 82 11.84 13.92 22.24
N CYS A 83 13.07 14.39 22.03
CA CYS A 83 14.14 14.27 23.02
C CYS A 83 13.83 15.02 24.32
N ARG A 84 13.09 16.14 24.24
CA ARG A 84 12.73 16.95 25.40
C ARG A 84 11.54 16.39 26.18
N ARG A 85 10.53 15.82 25.50
CA ARG A 85 9.24 15.48 26.11
C ARG A 85 9.04 14.00 26.36
N THR A 86 9.72 13.14 25.61
CA THR A 86 9.43 11.70 25.60
C THR A 86 10.60 10.85 26.09
N ARG A 87 10.29 9.63 26.50
CA ARG A 87 11.30 8.63 26.82
C ARG A 87 11.86 8.06 25.53
N ARG A 88 13.13 7.68 25.54
CA ARG A 88 13.83 7.05 24.42
C ARG A 88 13.39 5.59 24.30
N SER A 89 12.12 5.39 23.97
CA SER A 89 11.45 4.09 23.89
C SER A 89 10.97 3.82 22.46
N ALA A 90 10.07 2.85 22.29
CA ALA A 90 9.62 2.41 20.97
C ALA A 90 9.05 3.58 20.16
N LEU A 91 9.57 3.76 18.93
CA LEU A 91 9.19 4.81 18.00
C LEU A 91 8.82 4.23 16.65
N VAL A 92 7.71 4.71 16.08
CA VAL A 92 7.30 4.43 14.71
C VAL A 92 7.14 5.71 13.91
N ASP A 93 7.62 5.71 12.67
CA ASP A 93 7.40 6.77 11.69
C ASP A 93 6.45 6.28 10.59
N LEU A 94 5.27 6.90 10.50
CA LEU A 94 4.21 6.56 9.56
C LEU A 94 4.38 7.34 8.25
N GLY A 95 4.68 6.62 7.16
CA GLY A 95 5.09 7.24 5.89
C GLY A 95 6.58 7.62 5.91
N SER A 96 7.41 6.69 6.38
CA SER A 96 8.83 6.98 6.70
C SER A 96 9.70 7.39 5.52
N GLY A 97 9.27 7.15 4.27
CA GLY A 97 10.01 7.55 3.08
C GLY A 97 11.43 6.98 3.02
N ASP A 98 12.44 7.87 2.96
CA ASP A 98 13.87 7.52 2.97
C ASP A 98 14.43 7.25 4.39
N GLY A 99 13.55 7.22 5.39
CA GLY A 99 13.83 6.81 6.75
C GLY A 99 14.57 7.84 7.61
N ARG A 100 14.76 9.08 7.14
CA ARG A 100 15.60 10.08 7.80
C ARG A 100 15.23 10.33 9.26
N ILE A 101 13.94 10.39 9.60
CA ILE A 101 13.47 10.57 10.98
C ILE A 101 13.81 9.34 11.82
N VAL A 102 13.55 8.13 11.30
CA VAL A 102 13.83 6.86 11.96
C VAL A 102 15.33 6.69 12.24
N PHE A 103 16.18 7.03 11.28
CA PHE A 103 17.64 6.98 11.42
C PHE A 103 18.12 7.92 12.52
N GLU A 104 17.69 9.17 12.49
CA GLU A 104 18.10 10.14 13.49
C GLU A 104 17.55 9.81 14.88
N ALA A 105 16.29 9.36 14.97
CA ALA A 105 15.71 8.92 16.24
C ALA A 105 16.50 7.74 16.83
N ALA A 106 16.86 6.75 16.02
CA ALA A 106 17.67 5.61 16.46
C ALA A 106 19.05 6.07 16.98
N ARG A 107 19.70 7.03 16.30
CA ARG A 107 20.97 7.64 16.75
C ARG A 107 20.84 8.38 18.08
N ARG A 108 19.67 8.99 18.34
CA ARG A 108 19.33 9.62 19.63
C ARG A 108 18.96 8.64 20.74
N GLY A 109 19.01 7.33 20.46
CA GLY A 109 18.78 6.26 21.43
C GLY A 109 17.34 5.80 21.57
N PHE A 110 16.43 6.24 20.71
CA PHE A 110 15.10 5.65 20.64
C PHE A 110 15.20 4.21 20.14
N ALA A 111 14.52 3.28 20.81
CA ALA A 111 14.54 1.88 20.41
C ALA A 111 13.32 1.11 20.95
N PRO A 112 12.77 0.16 20.17
CA PRO A 112 13.01 -0.04 18.74
C PRO A 112 12.50 1.15 17.89
N CYS A 113 13.21 1.49 16.81
CA CYS A 113 12.76 2.46 15.82
C CYS A 113 12.31 1.74 14.55
N VAL A 114 11.07 2.00 14.11
CA VAL A 114 10.46 1.35 12.95
C VAL A 114 9.92 2.39 11.96
N GLY A 115 10.32 2.31 10.70
CA GLY A 115 9.73 3.07 9.61
C GLY A 115 8.69 2.24 8.86
N VAL A 116 7.46 2.75 8.75
CA VAL A 116 6.38 2.13 7.96
C VAL A 116 6.24 2.91 6.67
N GLU A 117 6.38 2.22 5.53
CA GLU A 117 6.28 2.82 4.21
C GLU A 117 5.60 1.86 3.23
N LEU A 118 4.81 2.39 2.29
CA LEU A 118 4.04 1.60 1.34
C LEU A 118 4.79 1.38 0.02
N ASN A 119 5.65 2.33 -0.36
CA ASN A 119 6.47 2.27 -1.57
C ASN A 119 7.62 1.25 -1.43
N PRO A 120 7.64 0.16 -2.23
CA PRO A 120 8.71 -0.84 -2.15
C PRO A 120 10.12 -0.30 -2.33
N TRP A 121 10.29 0.70 -3.19
CA TRP A 121 11.62 1.23 -3.53
C TRP A 121 12.20 2.04 -2.40
N LEU A 122 11.36 2.85 -1.73
CA LEU A 122 11.76 3.60 -0.54
C LEU A 122 12.05 2.64 0.64
N VAL A 123 11.25 1.60 0.82
CA VAL A 123 11.54 0.57 1.84
C VAL A 123 12.85 -0.15 1.53
N ALA A 124 13.09 -0.55 0.27
CA ALA A 124 14.33 -1.20 -0.12
C ALA A 124 15.55 -0.30 0.11
N TYR A 125 15.45 0.97 -0.31
CA TYR A 125 16.48 1.99 -0.04
C TYR A 125 16.79 2.11 1.45
N SER A 126 15.75 2.28 2.28
CA SER A 126 15.90 2.45 3.73
C SER A 126 16.47 1.21 4.41
N LYS A 127 16.09 0.00 3.97
CA LYS A 127 16.68 -1.26 4.46
C LYS A 127 18.16 -1.37 4.11
N ILE A 128 18.55 -1.09 2.87
CA ILE A 128 19.96 -1.13 2.44
C ILE A 128 20.77 -0.11 3.24
N LYS A 129 20.27 1.11 3.37
CA LYS A 129 20.90 2.17 4.16
C LYS A 129 21.05 1.79 5.63
N ALA A 130 20.05 1.12 6.23
CA ALA A 130 20.12 0.64 7.61
C ALA A 130 21.18 -0.43 7.83
N LEU A 131 21.37 -1.33 6.85
CA LEU A 131 22.42 -2.34 6.89
C LEU A 131 23.81 -1.69 6.82
N ALA A 132 23.97 -0.70 5.94
CA ALA A 132 25.24 0.01 5.71
C ALA A 132 25.58 1.08 6.76
N SER A 133 24.65 1.42 7.65
CA SER A 133 24.84 2.45 8.66
C SER A 133 25.09 1.85 10.04
N ASP A 134 25.91 2.54 10.83
CA ASP A 134 26.19 2.25 12.23
C ASP A 134 26.00 3.52 13.09
N GLY A 135 26.42 3.47 14.36
CA GLY A 135 26.29 4.59 15.30
C GLY A 135 24.94 4.65 16.03
N TYR A 136 24.22 3.53 16.09
CA TYR A 136 23.01 3.41 16.90
C TYR A 136 23.36 2.88 18.29
N PRO A 137 23.14 3.64 19.37
CA PRO A 137 23.58 3.26 20.72
C PRO A 137 22.78 2.10 21.31
N VAL A 138 21.61 1.76 20.75
CA VAL A 138 20.71 0.73 21.32
C VAL A 138 20.39 -0.37 20.29
N LEU A 139 19.67 -0.05 19.21
CA LEU A 139 19.30 -1.00 18.16
C LEU A 139 19.33 -0.34 16.78
N LYS A 140 19.67 -1.11 15.72
CA LYS A 140 19.54 -0.66 14.34
C LYS A 140 18.06 -0.41 13.99
N PRO A 141 17.74 0.65 13.21
CA PRO A 141 16.39 0.93 12.78
C PRO A 141 15.88 -0.16 11.82
N ARG A 142 14.57 -0.40 11.86
CA ARG A 142 13.88 -1.38 10.99
C ARG A 142 12.91 -0.67 10.07
N PHE A 143 12.68 -1.24 8.90
CA PHE A 143 11.76 -0.70 7.91
C PHE A 143 10.82 -1.79 7.42
N GLU A 144 9.52 -1.47 7.40
CA GLU A 144 8.47 -2.42 7.06
C GLU A 144 7.63 -1.88 5.91
N ARG A 145 7.47 -2.74 4.89
CA ARG A 145 6.54 -2.45 3.80
C ARG A 145 5.14 -2.79 4.27
N ALA A 146 4.38 -1.80 4.72
CA ALA A 146 3.03 -2.01 5.22
C ALA A 146 2.12 -0.83 4.90
N ASP A 147 0.82 -1.13 4.84
CA ASP A 147 -0.22 -0.11 4.85
C ASP A 147 -0.34 0.43 6.27
N LEU A 148 -0.06 1.73 6.46
CA LEU A 148 -0.13 2.39 7.78
C LEU A 148 -1.51 2.25 8.43
N TRP A 149 -2.59 2.10 7.64
CA TRP A 149 -3.94 1.95 8.20
C TRP A 149 -4.12 0.60 8.89
N LYS A 150 -3.41 -0.42 8.43
CA LYS A 150 -3.48 -1.81 8.93
C LYS A 150 -2.37 -2.14 9.93
N PHE A 151 -1.28 -1.38 9.91
CA PHE A 151 -0.16 -1.56 10.82
C PHE A 151 -0.56 -1.25 12.27
N SER A 152 -0.19 -2.11 13.22
CA SER A 152 -0.56 -1.95 14.64
C SER A 152 0.34 -0.94 15.34
N LEU A 153 -0.25 0.07 15.98
CA LEU A 153 0.47 1.08 16.76
C LEU A 153 0.64 0.72 18.24
N VAL A 154 -0.01 -0.35 18.70
CA VAL A 154 -0.01 -0.80 20.11
C VAL A 154 1.39 -0.95 20.72
N PRO A 155 2.41 -1.47 20.00
CA PRO A 155 3.74 -1.65 20.59
C PRO A 155 4.53 -0.35 20.81
N PHE A 156 4.06 0.79 20.28
CA PHE A 156 4.84 2.01 20.19
C PHE A 156 4.39 3.06 21.22
N ASP A 157 5.37 3.73 21.81
CA ASP A 157 5.12 4.83 22.75
C ASP A 157 5.24 6.19 22.07
N ASN A 158 5.97 6.27 20.95
CA ASN A 158 6.19 7.47 20.17
C ASN A 158 5.77 7.22 18.72
N VAL A 159 4.92 8.08 18.17
CA VAL A 159 4.53 8.05 16.75
C VAL A 159 4.91 9.36 16.11
N VAL A 160 5.58 9.27 14.95
CA VAL A 160 5.78 10.42 14.06
C VAL A 160 4.96 10.20 12.81
N VAL A 161 4.37 11.27 12.29
CA VAL A 161 3.66 11.23 11.01
C VAL A 161 3.96 12.46 10.20
N PHE A 162 4.34 12.26 8.94
CA PHE A 162 4.38 13.29 7.91
C PHE A 162 3.28 12.99 6.90
N GLY A 163 2.14 13.68 7.06
CA GLY A 163 0.93 13.39 6.31
C GLY A 163 0.46 14.52 5.40
N VAL A 164 -0.76 14.34 4.91
CA VAL A 164 -1.56 15.37 4.22
C VAL A 164 -2.82 15.66 5.05
N GLU A 165 -3.42 16.82 4.85
CA GLU A 165 -4.55 17.31 5.65
C GLU A 165 -5.74 16.34 5.65
N GLU A 166 -6.08 15.77 4.49
CA GLU A 166 -7.19 14.83 4.32
C GLU A 166 -6.99 13.52 5.12
N MET A 167 -5.75 13.23 5.49
CA MET A 167 -5.38 12.07 6.29
C MET A 167 -5.56 12.29 7.79
N MET A 168 -5.54 13.52 8.29
CA MET A 168 -5.43 13.78 9.73
C MET A 168 -6.66 13.31 10.51
N ALA A 169 -7.87 13.49 9.99
CA ALA A 169 -9.10 13.02 10.64
C ALA A 169 -9.21 11.48 10.76
N PRO A 170 -9.02 10.67 9.70
CA PRO A 170 -8.98 9.21 9.86
C PRO A 170 -7.79 8.74 10.69
N LEU A 171 -6.64 9.42 10.64
CA LEU A 171 -5.47 9.09 11.44
C LEU A 171 -5.73 9.31 12.93
N GLU A 172 -6.31 10.44 13.33
CA GLU A 172 -6.67 10.73 14.72
C GLU A 172 -7.53 9.61 15.33
N ARG A 173 -8.54 9.13 14.58
CA ARG A 173 -9.36 7.99 14.99
C ARG A 173 -8.59 6.68 15.13
N LYS A 174 -7.54 6.47 14.34
CA LYS A 174 -6.65 5.30 14.49
C LYS A 174 -5.80 5.45 15.76
N LEU A 175 -5.19 6.61 15.96
CA LEU A 175 -4.36 6.89 17.12
C LEU A 175 -5.13 6.71 18.44
N LEU A 176 -6.35 7.25 18.53
CA LEU A 176 -7.22 7.13 19.71
C LEU A 176 -7.63 5.68 20.04
N ARG A 177 -7.71 4.81 19.03
CA ARG A 177 -8.08 3.39 19.19
C ARG A 177 -6.91 2.49 19.54
N GLU A 178 -5.69 2.83 19.10
CA GLU A 178 -4.56 1.91 19.17
C GLU A 178 -3.46 2.36 20.14
N LEU A 179 -3.33 3.66 20.40
CA LEU A 179 -2.30 4.14 21.31
C LEU A 179 -2.71 3.95 22.76
N ARG A 180 -1.71 3.59 23.57
CA ARG A 180 -1.84 3.44 25.02
C ARG A 180 -1.83 4.82 25.67
N PRO A 181 -2.50 4.97 26.83
CA PRO A 181 -2.35 6.18 27.63
C PRO A 181 -0.87 6.41 27.98
N GLY A 182 -0.40 7.64 27.79
CA GLY A 182 0.99 8.05 27.96
C GLY A 182 1.81 8.08 26.67
N SER A 183 1.32 7.55 25.56
CA SER A 183 1.99 7.65 24.25
C SER A 183 2.02 9.09 23.74
N TRP A 184 3.04 9.39 22.93
CA TRP A 184 3.27 10.68 22.29
C TRP A 184 3.12 10.58 20.78
N VAL A 185 2.52 11.61 20.19
CA VAL A 185 2.40 11.75 18.74
C VAL A 185 2.99 13.08 18.31
N VAL A 186 3.82 13.04 17.26
CA VAL A 186 4.33 14.22 16.55
C VAL A 186 3.72 14.24 15.16
N ALA A 187 2.82 15.18 14.91
CA ALA A 187 2.26 15.43 13.59
C ALA A 187 3.04 16.55 12.90
N CYS A 188 3.54 16.29 11.70
CA CYS A 188 4.29 17.27 10.91
C CYS A 188 3.33 18.06 10.02
N ARG A 189 3.52 19.38 9.95
CA ARG A 189 2.79 20.36 9.12
C ARG A 189 1.31 20.50 9.47
N PHE A 190 0.54 19.42 9.41
CA PHE A 190 -0.90 19.43 9.65
C PHE A 190 -1.23 18.93 11.06
N PRO A 191 -1.98 19.69 11.87
CA PRO A 191 -2.42 19.24 13.18
C PRO A 191 -3.50 18.15 13.08
N LEU A 192 -3.67 17.40 14.16
CA LEU A 192 -4.85 16.57 14.37
C LEU A 192 -6.08 17.49 14.54
N PRO A 193 -7.22 17.20 13.88
CA PRO A 193 -8.30 18.16 13.72
C PRO A 193 -9.11 18.44 14.98
N THR A 194 -9.24 17.47 15.91
CA THR A 194 -10.06 17.64 17.12
C THR A 194 -9.23 17.69 18.39
N LEU A 195 -8.09 17.01 18.41
CA LEU A 195 -7.20 17.03 19.57
C LEU A 195 -6.46 18.35 19.67
N LYS A 196 -6.42 18.92 20.87
CA LYS A 196 -5.60 20.09 21.18
C LYS A 196 -4.14 19.65 21.34
N ALA A 197 -3.22 20.31 20.63
CA ALA A 197 -1.79 20.07 20.79
C ALA A 197 -1.30 20.56 22.16
N ASP A 198 -0.42 19.79 22.79
CA ASP A 198 0.28 20.18 24.01
C ASP A 198 1.27 21.32 23.73
N GLU A 199 1.92 21.26 22.58
CA GLU A 199 2.92 22.22 22.12
C GLU A 199 3.03 22.17 20.59
N SER A 200 3.40 23.29 19.97
CA SER A 200 3.90 23.34 18.60
C SER A 200 5.33 23.88 18.57
N HIS A 201 6.10 23.50 17.56
CA HIS A 201 7.48 23.95 17.39
C HIS A 201 7.83 24.13 15.91
N GLY A 202 8.68 25.11 15.58
CA GLY A 202 8.97 25.49 14.20
C GLY A 202 7.91 26.40 13.58
N ASP A 203 8.12 26.76 12.32
CA ASP A 203 7.31 27.75 11.61
C ASP A 203 6.90 27.26 10.20
N GLY A 204 5.74 27.72 9.74
CA GLY A 204 5.25 27.47 8.39
C GLY A 204 5.17 25.98 8.04
N ILE A 205 5.77 25.61 6.91
CA ILE A 205 5.75 24.22 6.40
C ILE A 205 6.53 23.23 7.25
N ASP A 206 7.39 23.72 8.15
CA ASP A 206 8.26 22.93 9.03
C ASP A 206 7.73 22.84 10.49
N THR A 207 6.47 23.25 10.70
CA THR A 207 5.80 23.20 12.01
C THR A 207 5.58 21.75 12.45
N VAL A 208 5.84 21.44 13.71
CA VAL A 208 5.48 20.17 14.37
C VAL A 208 4.45 20.41 15.47
N TRP A 209 3.52 19.48 15.61
CA TRP A 209 2.48 19.47 16.63
C TRP A 209 2.66 18.26 17.53
N LEU A 210 2.83 18.49 18.82
CA LEU A 210 3.03 17.43 19.81
C LEU A 210 1.75 17.18 20.60
N TYR A 211 1.40 15.91 20.75
CA TYR A 211 0.23 15.46 21.49
C TYR A 211 0.60 14.39 22.51
N ARG A 212 0.09 14.53 23.73
CA ARG A 212 0.12 13.46 24.72
C ARG A 212 -1.22 12.75 24.76
N PHE A 213 -1.24 11.46 24.46
CA PHE A 213 -2.47 10.68 24.51
C PHE A 213 -2.75 10.27 25.95
N THR A 214 -3.77 10.88 26.56
CA THR A 214 -4.21 10.56 27.94
C THR A 214 -5.42 9.65 27.98
N GLN A 215 -6.12 9.47 26.85
CA GLN A 215 -7.32 8.68 26.73
C GLN A 215 -7.12 7.56 25.71
N HIS A 216 -7.64 6.37 26.04
CA HIS A 216 -7.73 5.23 25.13
C HIS A 216 -9.21 4.90 24.96
N ILE A 217 -9.71 4.93 23.72
CA ILE A 217 -11.07 4.52 23.43
C ILE A 217 -11.00 3.06 22.96
N PRO A 218 -11.33 2.09 23.84
CA PRO A 218 -11.28 0.69 23.47
C PRO A 218 -12.22 0.41 22.30
N LYS A 219 -11.81 -0.49 21.42
CA LYS A 219 -12.62 -0.94 20.29
C LYS A 219 -13.91 -1.55 20.84
N THR A 220 -15.05 -0.88 20.66
CA THR A 220 -16.35 -1.50 20.91
C THR A 220 -16.57 -2.49 19.78
N ASP A 221 -16.61 -3.78 20.09
CA ASP A 221 -16.99 -4.81 19.13
C ASP A 221 -18.43 -4.51 18.65
N ARG A 222 -18.55 -4.11 17.38
CA ARG A 222 -19.80 -4.10 16.61
C ARG A 222 -19.53 -4.78 15.29
#